data_AF-A0A7C9D629-F1
#
_entry.id   AF-A0A7C9D629-F1
#
_cell.length_a   1.000
_cell.length_b   1.000
_cell.length_c   1.000
_cell.angle_alpha   90.00
_cell.angle_beta   90.00
_cell.angle_gamma   90.00
#
_symmetry.space_group_name_H-M   'P 1'
#
loop_
_entity.id
_entity.type
_entity.pdbx_description
1 polymer ?
#
loop_
_entity_poly.entity_id
_entity_poly.type
_entity_poly.pdbx_seq_one_letter_code
_entity_poly.pdbx_strand_id
1 'polypeptide(L)'
;ADQEKLSFKNSPENRGKWCDVGLWKYSRHPNYFGEIFLWWGIFLGSTPVLKGAEWLVILGPAFLTFLLLFVSGIPLLEDSSDKKYGNVANYRQYKKVTSPLVPLPPAIYEHLPAWFKRIFLFEFPFYSRNLVQESYT
;
A
#
# COMPACT_ATOMS: atom_id res chain seq x y z
N ALA A 1 6.08 4.83 -9.96
CA ALA A 1 6.11 4.53 -8.50
C ALA A 1 7.53 4.49 -7.95
N ASP A 2 8.34 3.46 -8.26
CA ASP A 2 9.68 3.34 -7.65
C ASP A 2 10.63 4.46 -8.07
N GLN A 3 10.63 4.83 -9.35
CA GLN A 3 11.39 6.00 -9.83
C GLN A 3 10.98 7.29 -9.12
N GLU A 4 9.69 7.55 -8.93
CA GLU A 4 9.20 8.72 -8.18
C GLU A 4 9.70 8.71 -6.73
N LYS A 5 9.67 7.54 -6.07
CA LYS A 5 10.17 7.37 -4.69
C LYS A 5 11.68 7.62 -4.61
N LEU A 6 12.44 7.11 -5.58
CA LEU A 6 13.89 7.31 -5.65
C LEU A 6 14.23 8.79 -5.85
N SER A 7 13.60 9.44 -6.83
CA SER A 7 13.76 10.87 -7.07
C SER A 7 13.37 11.71 -5.85
N PHE A 8 12.28 11.37 -5.17
CA PHE A 8 11.86 12.02 -3.93
C PHE A 8 12.93 11.92 -2.85
N LYS A 9 13.46 10.71 -2.60
CA LYS A 9 14.49 10.46 -1.57
C LYS A 9 15.83 11.12 -1.88
N ASN A 10 16.18 11.27 -3.14
CA ASN A 10 17.45 11.86 -3.56
C ASN A 10 17.48 13.40 -3.42
N SER A 11 16.32 14.05 -3.29
CA SER A 11 16.26 15.49 -3.04
C SER A 11 16.60 15.84 -1.58
N PRO A 12 17.59 16.72 -1.32
CA PRO A 12 17.94 17.15 0.04
C PRO A 12 16.77 17.79 0.81
N GLU A 13 15.85 18.46 0.11
CA GLU A 13 14.68 19.14 0.68
C GLU A 13 13.63 18.17 1.26
N ASN A 14 13.72 16.89 0.90
CA ASN A 14 12.82 15.82 1.32
C ASN A 14 13.37 14.99 2.47
N ARG A 15 14.55 15.33 2.99
CA ARG A 15 15.12 14.66 4.17
C ARG A 15 14.15 14.76 5.34
N GLY A 16 13.88 13.62 5.98
CA GLY A 16 12.94 13.56 7.11
C GLY A 16 11.45 13.62 6.72
N LYS A 17 11.10 13.55 5.42
CA LYS A 17 9.71 13.47 4.95
C LYS A 17 9.36 12.08 4.43
N TRP A 18 8.08 11.79 4.27
CA TRP A 18 7.56 10.62 3.55
C TRP A 18 7.23 11.03 2.11
N CYS A 19 7.22 10.06 1.20
CA CYS A 19 6.88 10.32 -0.20
C CYS A 19 5.36 10.39 -0.35
N ASP A 20 4.85 11.55 -0.78
CA ASP A 20 3.42 11.84 -0.99
C ASP A 20 3.15 12.48 -2.37
N VAL A 21 4.11 12.33 -3.30
CA VAL A 21 4.05 12.92 -4.65
C VAL A 21 3.69 11.87 -5.71
N GLY A 22 3.13 12.34 -6.84
CA GLY A 22 2.80 11.47 -7.96
C GLY A 22 1.84 10.36 -7.56
N LEU A 23 2.16 9.11 -7.91
CA LEU A 23 1.34 7.95 -7.52
C LEU A 23 1.24 7.74 -6.00
N TRP A 24 2.25 8.18 -5.23
CA TRP A 24 2.25 8.06 -3.77
C TRP A 24 1.20 8.96 -3.11
N LYS A 25 0.66 9.95 -3.83
CA LYS A 25 -0.49 10.74 -3.37
C LYS A 25 -1.80 9.95 -3.37
N TYR A 26 -1.91 8.93 -4.22
CA TYR A 26 -3.15 8.18 -4.45
C TYR A 26 -3.15 6.80 -3.76
N SER A 27 -1.97 6.28 -3.46
CA SER A 27 -1.78 5.04 -2.71
C SER A 27 -0.49 5.13 -1.90
N ARG A 28 -0.47 4.56 -0.69
CA ARG A 28 0.75 4.49 0.14
C ARG A 28 1.77 3.49 -0.40
N HIS A 29 1.34 2.50 -1.19
CA HIS A 29 2.21 1.48 -1.81
C HIS A 29 1.81 1.22 -3.27
N PRO A 30 1.90 2.22 -4.17
CA PRO A 30 1.46 2.09 -5.56
C PRO A 30 2.33 1.12 -6.37
N ASN A 31 3.58 0.93 -5.96
CA ASN A 31 4.48 -0.07 -6.55
C ASN A 31 3.98 -1.50 -6.28
N TYR A 32 3.52 -1.80 -5.07
CA TYR A 32 2.95 -3.12 -4.74
C TYR A 32 1.62 -3.36 -5.44
N PHE A 33 0.80 -2.33 -5.63
CA PHE A 33 -0.39 -2.47 -6.46
C PHE A 33 -0.02 -2.86 -7.90
N GLY A 34 0.96 -2.19 -8.50
CA GLY A 34 1.45 -2.51 -9.84
C GLY A 34 2.02 -3.93 -9.94
N GLU A 35 2.76 -4.37 -8.92
CA GLU A 35 3.31 -5.73 -8.85
C GLU A 35 2.22 -6.79 -8.75
N ILE A 36 1.26 -6.64 -7.82
CA ILE A 36 0.10 -7.54 -7.71
C ILE A 36 -0.68 -7.56 -9.03
N PHE A 37 -1.00 -6.39 -9.59
CA PHE A 37 -1.75 -6.28 -10.83
C PHE A 37 -1.03 -6.98 -12.01
N LEU A 38 0.28 -6.80 -12.13
CA LEU A 38 1.10 -7.44 -13.16
C LEU A 38 1.03 -8.97 -13.05
N TRP A 39 1.27 -9.52 -11.86
CA TRP A 39 1.33 -10.98 -11.67
C TRP A 39 -0.03 -11.65 -11.84
N TRP A 40 -1.11 -11.01 -11.39
CA TRP A 40 -2.46 -11.48 -11.69
C TRP A 40 -2.79 -11.34 -13.18
N GLY A 41 -2.34 -10.28 -13.85
CA GLY A 41 -2.48 -10.11 -15.30
C GLY A 41 -1.77 -11.20 -16.11
N ILE A 42 -0.54 -11.57 -15.74
CA ILE A 42 0.22 -12.67 -16.34
C ILE A 42 -0.52 -14.00 -16.15
N PHE A 43 -1.00 -14.28 -14.93
CA PHE A 43 -1.79 -15.47 -14.64
C PHE A 43 -3.07 -15.53 -15.48
N LEU A 44 -3.85 -14.45 -15.53
CA LEU A 44 -5.06 -14.39 -16.34
C LEU A 44 -4.77 -14.59 -17.83
N GLY A 45 -3.68 -13.99 -18.33
CA GLY A 45 -3.22 -14.16 -19.71
C GLY A 45 -2.77 -15.58 -20.05
N SER A 46 -2.29 -16.36 -19.07
CA SER A 46 -1.89 -17.76 -19.28
C SER A 46 -3.07 -18.74 -19.19
N THR A 47 -4.21 -18.35 -18.60
CA THR A 47 -5.36 -19.25 -18.42
C THR A 47 -5.82 -20.03 -19.67
N PRO A 48 -5.80 -19.50 -20.91
CA PRO A 48 -6.25 -20.26 -22.08
C PRO A 48 -5.37 -21.49 -22.41
N VAL A 49 -4.13 -21.53 -21.92
CA VAL A 49 -3.18 -22.62 -22.21
C VAL A 49 -3.02 -23.60 -21.04
N LEU A 50 -3.52 -23.29 -19.85
CA LEU A 50 -3.37 -24.11 -18.65
C LEU A 50 -4.25 -25.37 -18.69
N LYS A 51 -3.66 -26.53 -18.40
CA LYS A 51 -4.33 -27.83 -18.32
C LYS A 51 -3.93 -28.61 -17.06
N GLY A 52 -4.89 -29.30 -16.45
CA GLY A 52 -4.63 -30.23 -15.34
C GLY A 52 -3.87 -29.58 -14.17
N ALA A 53 -2.70 -30.12 -13.84
CA ALA A 53 -1.87 -29.64 -12.74
C ALA A 53 -1.22 -28.26 -12.97
N GLU A 54 -1.20 -27.74 -14.20
CA GLU A 54 -0.61 -26.43 -14.51
C GLU A 54 -1.34 -25.27 -13.83
N TRP A 55 -2.60 -25.47 -13.43
CA TRP A 55 -3.37 -24.53 -12.62
C TRP A 55 -2.72 -24.19 -11.27
N LEU A 56 -1.78 -25.02 -10.78
CA LEU A 56 -0.96 -24.72 -9.60
C LEU A 56 -0.13 -23.44 -9.76
N VAL A 57 0.06 -22.91 -10.98
CA VAL A 57 0.72 -21.61 -11.21
C VAL A 57 0.02 -20.44 -10.51
N ILE A 58 -1.27 -20.56 -10.18
CA ILE A 58 -2.01 -19.56 -9.38
C ILE A 58 -1.38 -19.33 -7.99
N LEU A 59 -0.66 -20.34 -7.47
CA LEU A 59 0.03 -20.22 -6.19
C LEU A 59 1.10 -19.12 -6.22
N GLY A 60 1.68 -18.81 -7.39
CA GLY A 60 2.64 -17.71 -7.56
C GLY A 60 2.05 -16.33 -7.20
N PRO A 61 1.09 -15.79 -7.97
CA PRO A 61 0.48 -14.49 -7.67
C PRO A 61 -0.24 -14.48 -6.31
N ALA A 62 -0.85 -15.59 -5.89
CA ALA A 62 -1.47 -15.68 -4.56
C ALA A 62 -0.45 -15.57 -3.42
N PHE A 63 0.67 -16.29 -3.51
CA PHE A 63 1.74 -16.24 -2.52
C PHE A 63 2.43 -14.88 -2.49
N LEU A 64 2.69 -14.27 -3.64
CA LEU A 64 3.23 -12.91 -3.71
C LEU A 64 2.29 -11.89 -3.07
N THR A 65 0.99 -11.95 -3.40
CA THR A 65 -0.03 -11.09 -2.80
C THR A 65 -0.06 -11.26 -1.28
N PHE A 66 0.03 -12.51 -0.80
CA PHE A 66 0.10 -12.80 0.64
C PHE A 66 1.32 -12.17 1.32
N LEU A 67 2.51 -12.32 0.73
CA LEU A 67 3.75 -11.74 1.27
C LEU A 67 3.67 -10.21 1.35
N LEU A 68 3.14 -9.58 0.30
CA LEU A 68 3.04 -8.12 0.22
C LEU A 68 2.00 -7.57 1.21
N LEU A 69 0.85 -8.22 1.38
CA LEU A 69 -0.21 -7.69 2.24
C LEU A 69 -0.03 -8.04 3.72
N PHE A 70 0.55 -9.20 4.05
CA PHE A 70 0.48 -9.75 5.41
C PHE A 70 1.84 -10.00 6.06
N VAL A 71 2.93 -10.07 5.29
CA VAL A 71 4.25 -10.45 5.83
C VAL A 71 5.24 -9.31 5.72
N SER A 72 6.02 -9.26 4.64
CA SER A 72 7.20 -8.41 4.52
C SER A 72 6.97 -7.13 3.72
N GLY A 73 5.85 -7.00 3.03
CA GLY A 73 5.52 -5.80 2.24
C GLY A 73 4.97 -4.67 3.10
N ILE A 74 3.68 -4.39 2.92
CA ILE A 74 2.98 -3.27 3.55
C ILE A 74 3.11 -3.24 5.08
N PRO A 75 2.92 -4.35 5.83
CA PRO A 75 2.97 -4.29 7.29
C PRO A 75 4.28 -3.73 7.85
N LEU A 76 5.43 -4.19 7.33
CA LEU A 76 6.75 -3.74 7.79
C LEU A 76 7.05 -2.30 7.38
N LEU A 77 6.64 -1.90 6.18
CA LEU A 77 6.87 -0.53 5.70
C LEU A 77 6.00 0.50 6.40
N GLU A 78 4.75 0.15 6.69
CA GLU A 78 3.85 0.98 7.50
C GLU A 78 4.38 1.13 8.92
N ASP A 79 4.81 0.02 9.55
CA ASP A 79 5.42 0.05 10.88
C ASP A 79 6.67 0.95 10.94
N SER A 80 7.58 0.80 9.97
CA SER A 80 8.78 1.63 9.87
C SER A 80 8.45 3.11 9.67
N SER A 81 7.46 3.41 8.83
CA SER A 81 7.02 4.78 8.57
C SER A 81 6.34 5.39 9.80
N ASP A 82 5.52 4.63 10.51
CA ASP A 82 4.84 5.08 11.73
C ASP A 82 5.83 5.39 12.85
N LYS A 83 6.85 4.55 13.05
CA LYS A 83 7.92 4.81 14.02
C LYS A 83 8.69 6.08 13.71
N LYS A 84 8.87 6.41 12.42
CA LYS A 84 9.65 7.57 11.98
C LYS A 84 8.84 8.86 11.93
N TYR A 85 7.58 8.80 11.53
CA TYR A 85 6.76 9.97 11.19
C TYR A 85 5.44 10.05 11.98
N GLY A 86 5.09 9.06 12.80
CA GLY A 86 3.80 8.98 13.50
C GLY A 86 3.48 10.20 14.39
N ASN A 87 4.51 10.85 14.93
CA ASN A 87 4.36 12.07 15.73
C ASN A 87 4.04 13.32 14.88
N VAL A 88 4.21 13.27 13.57
CA VAL A 88 3.96 14.40 12.66
C VAL A 88 2.49 14.42 12.24
N ALA A 89 1.78 15.50 12.55
CA ALA A 89 0.34 15.65 12.24
C ALA A 89 0.03 15.47 10.74
N ASN A 90 0.86 16.05 9.87
CA ASN A 90 0.70 15.93 8.42
C ASN A 90 0.86 14.48 7.92
N TYR A 91 1.70 13.66 8.56
CA TYR A 91 1.84 12.25 8.23
C TYR A 91 0.60 11.46 8.62
N ARG A 92 0.06 11.72 9.83
CA ARG A 92 -1.19 11.10 10.28
C ARG A 92 -2.35 11.44 9.34
N GLN A 93 -2.43 12.69 8.90
CA GLN A 93 -3.45 13.10 7.94
C GLN A 93 -3.26 12.41 6.59
N TYR A 94 -2.04 12.37 6.06
CA TYR A 94 -1.72 11.63 4.83
C TYR A 94 -2.15 10.16 4.93
N LYS A 95 -1.82 9.47 6.01
CA LYS A 95 -2.19 8.07 6.22
C LYS A 95 -3.70 7.85 6.34
N LYS A 96 -4.43 8.82 6.91
CA LYS A 96 -5.89 8.77 7.04
C LYS A 96 -6.63 8.91 5.70
N VAL A 97 -6.09 9.72 4.79
CA VAL A 97 -6.75 10.06 3.51
C VAL A 97 -6.18 9.31 2.30
N THR A 98 -5.10 8.54 2.47
CA THR A 98 -4.47 7.81 1.36
C THR A 98 -4.64 6.30 1.53
N SER A 99 -5.23 5.66 0.51
CA SER A 99 -5.41 4.21 0.43
C SER A 99 -4.08 3.46 0.59
N PRO A 100 -4.02 2.31 1.28
CA PRO A 100 -2.77 1.56 1.44
C PRO A 100 -2.27 0.96 0.12
N LEU A 101 -3.18 0.43 -0.71
CA LEU A 101 -2.83 -0.34 -1.90
C LEU A 101 -3.46 0.24 -3.16
N VAL A 102 -4.80 0.27 -3.24
CA VAL A 102 -5.53 0.64 -4.46
C VAL A 102 -5.43 2.14 -4.71
N PRO A 103 -4.88 2.61 -5.85
CA PRO A 103 -4.79 4.04 -6.15
C PRO A 103 -6.17 4.71 -6.21
N LEU A 104 -6.42 5.67 -5.32
CA LEU A 104 -7.67 6.41 -5.25
C LEU A 104 -7.42 7.89 -4.93
N PRO A 105 -8.21 8.83 -5.49
CA PRO A 105 -8.18 10.23 -5.08
C PRO A 105 -8.41 10.37 -3.56
N PRO A 106 -7.57 11.14 -2.83
CA PRO A 106 -7.72 11.31 -1.38
C PRO A 106 -9.10 11.80 -0.95
N ALA A 107 -9.69 12.70 -1.74
CA ALA A 107 -11.04 13.20 -1.50
C ALA A 107 -12.10 12.08 -1.53
N ILE A 108 -11.94 11.04 -2.33
CA ILE A 108 -12.85 9.90 -2.34
C ILE A 108 -12.57 9.00 -1.15
N TYR A 109 -11.29 8.66 -0.94
CA TYR A 109 -10.90 7.75 0.13
C TYR A 109 -11.31 8.27 1.51
N GLU A 110 -11.15 9.56 1.78
CA GLU A 110 -11.49 10.16 3.08
C GLU A 110 -12.94 9.88 3.49
N HIS A 111 -13.89 10.01 2.56
CA HIS A 111 -15.33 9.86 2.81
C HIS A 111 -15.82 8.41 2.90
N LEU A 112 -14.98 7.42 2.56
CA LEU A 112 -15.39 6.02 2.61
C LEU A 112 -15.50 5.51 4.05
N PRO A 113 -16.56 4.74 4.38
CA PRO A 113 -16.70 4.10 5.70
C PRO A 113 -15.52 3.18 6.03
N ALA A 114 -15.16 3.09 7.32
CA ALA A 114 -14.03 2.26 7.77
C ALA A 114 -14.18 0.77 7.42
N TRP A 115 -15.39 0.22 7.49
CA TRP A 115 -15.66 -1.17 7.10
C TRP A 115 -15.41 -1.40 5.60
N PHE A 116 -15.73 -0.42 4.76
CA PHE A 116 -15.53 -0.49 3.32
C PHE A 116 -14.02 -0.47 2.99
N LYS A 117 -13.27 0.44 3.62
CA LYS A 117 -11.81 0.53 3.49
C LYS A 117 -11.12 -0.79 3.86
N ARG A 118 -11.57 -1.44 4.94
CA ARG A 118 -11.03 -2.71 5.42
C ARG A 118 -11.26 -3.86 4.45
N ILE A 119 -12.47 -3.94 3.88
CA ILE A 119 -12.88 -5.08 3.04
C ILE A 119 -12.37 -4.93 1.60
N PHE A 120 -12.53 -3.73 1.01
CA PHE A 120 -12.31 -3.54 -0.42
C PHE A 120 -11.00 -2.83 -0.76
N LEU A 121 -10.42 -2.09 0.20
CA LEU A 121 -9.22 -1.29 -0.03
C LEU A 121 -8.03 -1.74 0.81
N PHE A 122 -8.14 -2.89 1.47
CA PHE A 122 -7.07 -3.52 2.25
C PHE A 122 -6.56 -2.65 3.42
N GLU A 123 -7.38 -1.75 3.98
CA GLU A 123 -7.01 -0.96 5.16
C GLU A 123 -7.12 -1.81 6.44
N PHE A 124 -6.16 -2.71 6.64
CA PHE A 124 -6.17 -3.58 7.81
C PHE A 124 -5.75 -2.84 9.09
N PRO A 125 -6.38 -3.11 10.26
CA PRO A 125 -6.04 -2.43 11.51
C PRO A 125 -4.57 -2.58 11.92
N PHE A 126 -3.94 -3.69 11.53
CA PHE A 126 -2.55 -3.94 11.90
C PHE A 126 -1.54 -3.05 11.16
N TYR A 127 -1.94 -2.38 10.07
CA TYR A 127 -1.12 -1.37 9.40
C TYR A 127 -0.91 -0.10 10.23
N SER A 128 -1.69 0.11 11.29
CA SER A 128 -1.63 1.32 12.12
C SER A 128 -1.34 1.02 13.60
N ARG A 129 -0.76 -0.16 13.92
CA ARG A 129 -0.50 -0.58 15.31
C ARG A 129 0.38 0.39 16.09
N ASN A 130 1.33 1.05 15.43
CA ASN A 130 2.30 1.95 16.05
C ASN A 130 2.03 3.42 15.73
N LEU A 131 0.88 3.73 15.12
CA LEU A 131 0.46 5.11 14.93
C LEU A 131 0.02 5.66 16.29
N VAL A 132 0.66 6.74 16.73
CA VAL A 132 0.29 7.42 17.97
C VAL A 132 -1.15 7.91 17.84
N GLN A 133 -2.05 7.33 18.64
CA GLN A 133 -3.43 7.80 18.74
C GLN A 133 -3.42 9.10 19.53
N GLU A 134 -3.98 10.16 18.95
CA GLU A 134 -4.26 11.39 19.71
C GLU A 134 -5.15 11.01 20.89
N SER A 135 -4.60 11.12 22.10
CA SER A 135 -5.36 11.12 23.34
C SER A 135 -6.16 12.41 23.32
N TYR A 136 -7.43 12.34 22.95
CA TYR A 136 -8.34 13.46 23.17
C TYR A 136 -8.33 13.74 24.68
N THR A 137 -7.74 14.86 25.07
CA THR A 137 -7.90 15.47 26.39
C THR A 137 -9.00 16.51 26.28
#